data_AF-A0A8B8ACS9-F1
#
_entry.id   AF-A0A8B8ACS9-F1
#
_cell.length_a   1.000
_cell.length_b   1.000
_cell.length_c   1.000
_cell.angle_alpha   90.00
_cell.angle_beta   90.00
_cell.angle_gamma   90.00
#
_symmetry.space_group_name_H-M   'P 1'
#
loop_
_entity.id
_entity.type
_entity.pdbx_description
1 polymer ?
#
loop_
_entity_poly.entity_id
_entity_poly.type
_entity_poly.pdbx_seq_one_letter_code
_entity_poly.pdbx_strand_id
1 'polypeptide(L)'
;MPSKIIHPLSKEDDHRIKRNWTFLKTNLVQHEIRDIFMDEDIWDLPDFEKIDAEKTPEEKNEMFLKLLLQSGTGAYKAFIAALQENNLTHIVEQLQQTPISEAHLEPSEFPLSDADAQRIIHNWIFLKENLVQDEIRDVFIDENVWDQGDIEEIDAEKTPKEKNEKFLTLLLQSGQRAYEVFVAVLREKCSTHIIDKLKNTRTTTIPAAAPYRRTKFEIKCKEHEQFNSTSERDKCEISNFENVLDRDILENWQQEDALFVPTKSSRNVEKMIESQNLVIVAGHSGSGRA
;
A
#
# COMPACT_ATOMS: atom_id res chain seq x y z
N MET A 1 19.13 -16.01 28.52
CA MET A 1 17.78 -16.20 27.95
C MET A 1 17.96 -16.87 26.61
N PRO A 2 17.51 -18.11 26.41
CA PRO A 2 17.60 -18.76 25.11
C PRO A 2 16.65 -18.05 24.16
N SER A 3 17.19 -17.57 23.03
CA SER A 3 16.42 -16.97 21.94
C SER A 3 15.42 -18.01 21.44
N LYS A 4 14.10 -17.79 21.61
CA LYS A 4 13.06 -18.62 20.97
C LYS A 4 13.39 -18.61 19.47
N ILE A 5 13.77 -19.75 18.92
CA ILE A 5 13.97 -19.90 17.47
C ILE A 5 12.56 -19.91 16.89
N ILE A 6 12.14 -18.75 16.39
CA ILE A 6 10.84 -18.58 15.75
C ILE A 6 10.95 -19.21 14.36
N HIS A 7 10.37 -20.39 14.18
CA HIS A 7 10.13 -20.95 12.85
C HIS A 7 8.84 -20.38 12.31
N PRO A 8 8.84 -19.67 11.17
CA PRO A 8 7.61 -19.09 10.62
C PRO A 8 6.57 -20.19 10.34
N LEU A 9 5.30 -19.79 10.30
CA LEU A 9 4.18 -20.65 9.89
C LEU A 9 4.49 -21.42 8.60
N SER A 10 3.80 -22.56 8.41
CA SER A 10 3.81 -23.21 7.10
C SER A 10 3.26 -22.24 6.05
N LYS A 11 3.74 -22.35 4.81
CA LYS A 11 3.29 -21.47 3.72
C LYS A 11 1.78 -21.57 3.50
N GLU A 12 1.25 -22.78 3.68
CA GLU A 12 -0.16 -23.09 3.56
C GLU A 12 -1.00 -22.42 4.66
N ASP A 13 -0.54 -22.46 5.90
CA ASP A 13 -1.24 -21.86 7.04
C ASP A 13 -1.20 -20.33 7.00
N ASP A 14 -0.02 -19.77 6.65
CA ASP A 14 0.16 -18.34 6.38
C ASP A 14 -0.79 -17.87 5.26
N HIS A 15 -0.86 -18.62 4.17
CA HIS A 15 -1.77 -18.32 3.07
C HIS A 15 -3.25 -18.34 3.49
N ARG A 16 -3.65 -19.32 4.31
CA ARG A 16 -5.03 -19.41 4.82
C ARG A 16 -5.40 -18.23 5.70
N ILE A 17 -4.49 -17.78 6.56
CA ILE A 17 -4.71 -16.59 7.39
C ILE A 17 -4.83 -15.36 6.50
N LYS A 18 -3.89 -15.16 5.57
CA LYS A 18 -3.86 -13.99 4.68
C LYS A 18 -5.08 -13.89 3.77
N ARG A 19 -5.51 -15.00 3.14
CA ARG A 19 -6.69 -15.02 2.26
C ARG A 19 -7.99 -14.67 2.98
N ASN A 20 -8.02 -14.86 4.31
CA ASN A 20 -9.19 -14.57 5.14
C ASN A 20 -8.94 -13.38 6.07
N TRP A 21 -8.00 -12.51 5.77
CA TRP A 21 -7.58 -11.43 6.65
C TRP A 21 -8.75 -10.53 7.03
N THR A 22 -9.48 -10.00 6.04
CA THR A 22 -10.64 -9.12 6.30
C THR A 22 -11.72 -9.86 7.11
N PHE A 23 -11.97 -11.13 6.78
CA PHE A 23 -12.96 -11.95 7.49
C PHE A 23 -12.57 -12.15 8.96
N LEU A 24 -11.32 -12.52 9.23
CA LEU A 24 -10.81 -12.74 10.58
C LEU A 24 -10.78 -11.44 11.37
N LYS A 25 -10.34 -10.32 10.77
CA LYS A 25 -10.30 -9.02 11.41
C LYS A 25 -11.68 -8.60 11.94
N THR A 26 -12.75 -8.86 11.20
CA THR A 26 -14.12 -8.48 11.59
C THR A 26 -14.81 -9.52 12.49
N ASN A 27 -14.54 -10.82 12.34
CA ASN A 27 -15.32 -11.88 13.00
C ASN A 27 -14.60 -12.57 14.16
N LEU A 28 -13.29 -12.35 14.34
CA LEU A 28 -12.53 -13.02 15.39
C LEU A 28 -12.89 -12.46 16.78
N VAL A 29 -13.18 -13.35 17.71
CA VAL A 29 -13.38 -13.02 19.13
C VAL A 29 -12.10 -13.37 19.89
N GLN A 30 -11.04 -12.59 19.64
CA GLN A 30 -9.69 -12.98 20.03
C GLN A 30 -9.50 -13.18 21.54
N HIS A 31 -10.30 -12.53 22.40
CA HIS A 31 -10.20 -12.66 23.86
C HIS A 31 -10.66 -14.02 24.40
N GLU A 32 -11.51 -14.75 23.67
CA GLU A 32 -11.98 -16.09 24.08
C GLU A 32 -10.92 -17.17 23.84
N ILE A 33 -9.95 -16.90 22.96
CA ILE A 33 -8.96 -17.89 22.53
C ILE A 33 -7.55 -17.66 23.10
N ARG A 34 -7.34 -16.60 23.89
CA ARG A 34 -6.01 -16.19 24.39
C ARG A 34 -5.39 -17.19 25.35
N ASP A 35 -6.19 -17.81 26.21
CA ASP A 35 -5.71 -18.66 27.31
C ASP A 35 -4.84 -19.82 26.77
N ILE A 36 -5.24 -20.39 25.64
CA ILE A 36 -4.52 -21.49 24.98
C ILE A 36 -3.13 -21.04 24.47
N PHE A 37 -2.97 -19.77 24.07
CA PHE A 37 -1.67 -19.25 23.63
C PHE A 37 -0.71 -19.03 24.80
N MET A 38 -1.24 -18.74 26.00
CA MET A 38 -0.44 -18.74 27.23
C MET A 38 -0.08 -20.15 27.67
N ASP A 39 -1.05 -21.07 27.67
CA ASP A 39 -0.86 -22.44 28.15
C ASP A 39 0.15 -23.22 27.29
N GLU A 40 0.16 -22.97 25.98
CA GLU A 40 1.11 -23.58 25.03
C GLU A 40 2.46 -22.83 24.93
N ASP A 41 2.71 -21.83 25.80
CA ASP A 41 3.92 -20.98 25.80
C ASP A 41 4.24 -20.38 24.41
N ILE A 42 3.20 -20.04 23.66
CA ILE A 42 3.32 -19.39 22.35
C ILE A 42 3.58 -17.90 22.56
N TRP A 43 2.75 -17.26 23.37
CA TRP A 43 2.82 -15.83 23.69
C TRP A 43 2.91 -15.57 25.17
N ASP A 44 3.57 -14.47 25.53
CA ASP A 44 3.70 -14.00 26.89
C ASP A 44 2.84 -12.76 27.17
N LEU A 45 2.84 -12.30 28.43
CA LEU A 45 2.12 -11.10 28.86
C LEU A 45 2.41 -9.87 27.97
N PRO A 46 3.68 -9.52 27.66
CA PRO A 46 4.00 -8.46 26.71
C PRO A 46 3.30 -8.56 25.35
N ASP A 47 3.15 -9.75 24.78
CA ASP A 47 2.45 -9.92 23.51
C ASP A 47 0.95 -9.59 23.63
N PHE A 48 0.30 -10.00 24.72
CA PHE A 48 -1.09 -9.62 24.98
C PHE A 48 -1.25 -8.14 25.32
N GLU A 49 -0.26 -7.52 25.97
CA GLU A 49 -0.25 -6.08 26.23
C GLU A 49 -0.22 -5.28 24.91
N LYS A 50 0.52 -5.73 23.89
CA LYS A 50 0.48 -5.11 22.55
C LYS A 50 -0.92 -5.15 21.95
N ILE A 51 -1.60 -6.30 22.07
CA ILE A 51 -2.98 -6.44 21.59
C ILE A 51 -3.90 -5.52 22.39
N ASP A 52 -3.77 -5.48 23.71
CA ASP A 52 -4.66 -4.69 24.57
C ASP A 52 -4.45 -3.18 24.50
N ALA A 53 -3.30 -2.73 23.98
CA ALA A 53 -3.03 -1.33 23.69
C ALA A 53 -3.92 -0.78 22.55
N GLU A 54 -4.43 -1.64 21.67
CA GLU A 54 -5.33 -1.24 20.58
C GLU A 54 -6.73 -0.87 21.08
N LYS A 55 -7.41 0.03 20.35
CA LYS A 55 -8.64 0.66 20.86
C LYS A 55 -9.88 -0.12 20.46
N THR A 56 -9.95 -0.53 19.20
CA THR A 56 -11.13 -1.19 18.63
C THR A 56 -10.96 -2.71 18.58
N PRO A 57 -12.04 -3.49 18.64
CA PRO A 57 -11.95 -4.95 18.44
C PRO A 57 -11.26 -5.34 17.14
N GLU A 58 -11.45 -4.59 16.06
CA GLU A 58 -10.84 -4.82 14.76
C GLU A 58 -9.34 -4.57 14.77
N GLU A 59 -8.87 -3.49 15.40
CA GLU A 59 -7.43 -3.22 15.59
C GLU A 59 -6.78 -4.29 16.50
N LYS A 60 -7.49 -4.72 17.55
CA LYS A 60 -7.05 -5.83 18.41
C LYS A 60 -6.91 -7.13 17.64
N ASN A 61 -7.89 -7.45 16.80
CA ASN A 61 -7.85 -8.63 15.95
C ASN A 61 -6.73 -8.54 14.92
N GLU A 62 -6.52 -7.38 14.31
CA GLU A 62 -5.40 -7.13 13.41
C GLU A 62 -4.06 -7.37 14.12
N MET A 63 -3.85 -6.81 15.31
CA MET A 63 -2.63 -7.04 16.09
C MET A 63 -2.45 -8.51 16.47
N PHE A 64 -3.52 -9.19 16.88
CA PHE A 64 -3.51 -10.63 17.16
C PHE A 64 -3.05 -11.42 15.92
N LEU A 65 -3.58 -11.10 14.74
CA LEU A 65 -3.23 -11.78 13.49
C LEU A 65 -1.78 -11.48 13.06
N LYS A 66 -1.29 -10.24 13.23
CA LYS A 66 0.12 -9.88 12.99
C LYS A 66 1.06 -10.73 13.86
N LEU A 67 0.76 -10.82 15.16
CA LEU A 67 1.52 -11.68 16.07
C LEU A 67 1.42 -13.15 15.68
N LEU A 68 0.25 -13.62 15.23
CA LEU A 68 0.05 -15.00 14.78
C LEU A 68 0.93 -15.31 13.58
N LEU A 69 0.97 -14.42 12.58
CA LEU A 69 1.83 -14.55 11.41
C LEU A 69 3.32 -14.59 11.74
N GLN A 70 3.72 -13.87 12.79
CA GLN A 70 5.09 -13.85 13.30
C GLN A 70 5.40 -15.03 14.23
N SER A 71 4.43 -15.89 14.52
CA SER A 71 4.57 -16.97 15.50
C SER A 71 5.11 -18.27 14.90
N GLY A 72 5.54 -19.16 15.81
CA GLY A 72 6.06 -20.48 15.53
C GLY A 72 5.10 -21.39 14.74
N THR A 73 5.63 -22.45 14.10
CA THR A 73 4.84 -23.51 13.43
C THR A 73 3.75 -24.17 14.30
N GLY A 74 3.84 -24.07 15.63
CA GLY A 74 2.81 -24.55 16.56
C GLY A 74 1.61 -23.61 16.71
N ALA A 75 1.75 -22.34 16.35
CA ALA A 75 0.77 -21.30 16.66
C ALA A 75 -0.53 -21.44 15.87
N TYR A 76 -0.47 -21.85 14.59
CA TYR A 76 -1.69 -22.11 13.82
C TYR A 76 -2.47 -23.31 14.38
N LYS A 77 -1.78 -24.37 14.80
CA LYS A 77 -2.44 -25.52 15.39
C LYS A 77 -3.15 -25.13 16.70
N ALA A 78 -2.48 -24.37 17.55
CA ALA A 78 -3.07 -23.84 18.77
C ALA A 78 -4.25 -22.89 18.48
N PHE A 79 -4.12 -22.04 17.47
CA PHE A 79 -5.19 -21.17 17.00
C PHE A 79 -6.44 -21.96 16.59
N ILE A 80 -6.29 -22.98 15.74
CA ILE A 80 -7.41 -23.82 15.31
C ILE A 80 -8.02 -24.59 16.49
N ALA A 81 -7.19 -25.14 17.38
CA ALA A 81 -7.67 -25.82 18.60
C ALA A 81 -8.49 -24.86 19.47
N ALA A 82 -8.00 -23.64 19.68
CA ALA A 82 -8.68 -22.63 20.48
C ALA A 82 -10.01 -22.18 19.88
N LEU A 83 -10.08 -22.02 18.56
CA LEU A 83 -11.33 -21.75 17.87
C LEU A 83 -12.34 -22.90 18.02
N GLN A 84 -11.87 -24.15 17.98
CA GLN A 84 -12.73 -25.33 18.16
C GLN A 84 -13.26 -25.44 19.59
N GLU A 85 -12.41 -25.23 20.60
CA GLU A 85 -12.78 -25.30 22.01
C GLU A 85 -13.80 -24.22 22.41
N ASN A 86 -13.71 -23.04 21.80
CA ASN A 86 -14.62 -21.91 22.05
C ASN A 86 -15.85 -21.89 21.13
N ASN A 87 -16.13 -22.97 20.40
CA ASN A 87 -17.26 -23.08 19.46
C ASN A 87 -17.26 -22.01 18.34
N LEU A 88 -16.10 -21.46 17.98
CA LEU A 88 -15.91 -20.58 16.82
C LEU A 88 -15.76 -21.42 15.53
N THR A 89 -16.61 -22.43 15.38
CA THR A 89 -16.55 -23.44 14.30
C THR A 89 -16.76 -22.83 12.93
N HIS A 90 -17.54 -21.75 12.83
CA HIS A 90 -17.74 -21.01 11.58
C HIS A 90 -16.42 -20.42 11.04
N ILE A 91 -15.52 -19.97 11.90
CA ILE A 91 -14.19 -19.47 11.50
C ILE A 91 -13.31 -20.61 11.03
N VAL A 92 -13.31 -21.73 11.76
CA VAL A 92 -12.54 -22.92 11.41
C VAL A 92 -13.01 -23.48 10.05
N GLU A 93 -14.31 -23.56 9.85
CA GLU A 93 -14.92 -24.01 8.59
C GLU A 93 -14.50 -23.10 7.43
N GLN A 94 -14.58 -21.78 7.60
CA GLN A 94 -14.13 -20.80 6.60
C GLN A 94 -12.63 -20.99 6.24
N LEU A 95 -11.77 -21.14 7.25
CA LEU A 95 -10.33 -21.36 7.04
C LEU A 95 -10.03 -22.70 6.35
N GLN A 96 -10.79 -23.74 6.63
CA GLN A 96 -10.62 -25.07 6.03
C GLN A 96 -11.15 -25.14 4.59
N GLN A 97 -12.23 -24.41 4.29
CA GLN A 97 -12.80 -24.30 2.95
C GLN A 97 -11.95 -23.42 2.02
N THR A 98 -11.02 -22.64 2.57
CA THR A 98 -10.12 -21.81 1.79
C THR A 98 -9.20 -22.68 0.93
N PRO A 99 -9.24 -22.54 -0.40
CA PRO A 99 -8.40 -23.33 -1.29
C PRO A 99 -6.92 -23.01 -1.02
N ILE A 100 -6.14 -24.05 -0.70
CA ILE A 100 -4.68 -23.97 -0.53
C ILE A 100 -3.97 -23.99 -1.90
N SER A 101 -4.70 -24.29 -2.97
CA SER A 101 -4.12 -24.49 -4.29
C SER A 101 -3.44 -23.20 -4.75
N GLU A 102 -2.12 -23.28 -4.88
CA GLU A 102 -1.24 -22.43 -5.69
C GLU A 102 -1.67 -22.47 -7.18
N ALA A 103 -2.95 -22.26 -7.49
CA ALA A 103 -3.39 -22.00 -8.84
C ALA A 103 -2.94 -20.59 -9.22
N HIS A 104 -1.62 -20.47 -9.42
CA HIS A 104 -0.89 -19.40 -10.10
C HIS A 104 -1.57 -18.03 -10.02
N LEU A 105 -1.57 -17.43 -8.84
CA LEU A 105 -1.50 -15.97 -8.77
C LEU A 105 -0.02 -15.62 -8.73
N GLU A 106 0.68 -15.92 -9.83
CA GLU A 106 1.98 -15.34 -10.12
C GLU A 106 1.88 -13.82 -9.80
N PRO A 107 2.92 -13.23 -9.19
CA PRO A 107 3.09 -11.79 -9.28
C PRO A 107 2.81 -11.42 -10.74
N SER A 108 1.98 -10.41 -10.99
CA SER A 108 1.74 -9.95 -12.35
C SER A 108 3.09 -9.80 -13.05
N GLU A 109 3.44 -10.73 -13.95
CA GLU A 109 4.68 -10.65 -14.74
C GLU A 109 4.70 -9.36 -15.58
N PHE A 110 3.51 -8.77 -15.75
CA PHE A 110 3.31 -7.52 -16.44
C PHE A 110 3.48 -6.32 -15.49
N PRO A 111 4.42 -5.41 -15.81
CA PRO A 111 4.49 -4.14 -15.11
C PRO A 111 3.18 -3.37 -15.28
N LEU A 112 2.92 -2.44 -14.36
CA LEU A 112 1.77 -1.55 -14.46
C LEU A 112 1.80 -0.84 -15.82
N SER A 113 0.69 -0.88 -16.54
CA SER A 113 0.54 -0.20 -17.83
C SER A 113 0.85 1.30 -17.68
N ASP A 114 1.62 1.85 -18.60
CA ASP A 114 1.92 3.30 -18.64
C ASP A 114 0.64 4.14 -18.54
N ALA A 115 -0.45 3.69 -19.15
CA ALA A 115 -1.73 4.38 -19.08
C ALA A 115 -2.32 4.41 -17.66
N ASP A 116 -2.25 3.29 -16.93
CA ASP A 116 -2.81 3.18 -15.58
C ASP A 116 -1.90 3.84 -14.54
N ALA A 117 -0.58 3.72 -14.69
CA ALA A 117 0.40 4.49 -13.93
C ALA A 117 0.15 6.00 -14.09
N GLN A 118 -0.05 6.46 -15.33
CA GLN A 118 -0.35 7.86 -15.61
C GLN A 118 -1.69 8.30 -15.02
N ARG A 119 -2.71 7.43 -14.90
CA ARG A 119 -3.94 7.78 -14.18
C ARG A 119 -3.71 8.02 -12.70
N ILE A 120 -2.86 7.21 -12.06
CA ILE A 120 -2.50 7.42 -10.65
C ILE A 120 -1.72 8.73 -10.50
N ILE A 121 -0.69 8.92 -11.33
CA ILE A 121 0.20 10.09 -11.27
C ILE A 121 -0.57 11.40 -11.52
N HIS A 122 -1.38 11.48 -12.58
CA HIS A 122 -2.18 12.68 -12.86
C HIS A 122 -3.19 13.01 -11.76
N ASN A 123 -3.66 12.00 -11.02
CA ASN A 123 -4.60 12.21 -9.91
C ASN A 123 -3.91 12.18 -8.55
N TRP A 124 -2.58 12.23 -8.48
CA TRP A 124 -1.82 11.99 -7.25
C TRP A 124 -2.28 12.84 -6.08
N ILE A 125 -2.35 14.16 -6.28
CA ILE A 125 -2.78 15.11 -5.24
C ILE A 125 -4.20 14.78 -4.77
N PHE A 126 -5.09 14.54 -5.73
CA PHE A 126 -6.48 14.22 -5.41
C PHE A 126 -6.61 12.90 -4.63
N LEU A 127 -5.91 11.85 -5.05
CA LEU A 127 -5.91 10.55 -4.36
C LEU A 127 -5.28 10.67 -2.98
N LYS A 128 -4.15 11.37 -2.84
CA LYS A 128 -3.49 11.63 -1.57
C LYS A 128 -4.42 12.29 -0.55
N GLU A 129 -5.30 13.18 -1.01
CA GLU A 129 -6.23 13.90 -0.14
C GLU A 129 -7.57 13.20 0.11
N ASN A 130 -8.04 12.37 -0.81
CA ASN A 130 -9.41 11.84 -0.79
C ASN A 130 -9.49 10.31 -0.65
N LEU A 131 -8.36 9.59 -0.75
CA LEU A 131 -8.34 8.15 -0.56
C LEU A 131 -8.50 7.81 0.93
N VAL A 132 -9.37 6.84 1.22
CA VAL A 132 -9.50 6.25 2.56
C VAL A 132 -8.85 4.87 2.48
N GLN A 133 -7.51 4.83 2.53
CA GLN A 133 -6.76 3.59 2.30
C GLN A 133 -7.09 2.49 3.33
N ASP A 134 -7.44 2.86 4.56
CA ASP A 134 -7.79 1.91 5.64
C ASP A 134 -8.98 1.01 5.28
N GLU A 135 -9.90 1.46 4.41
CA GLU A 135 -11.07 0.67 4.01
C GLU A 135 -10.76 -0.36 2.92
N ILE A 136 -9.62 -0.21 2.23
CA ILE A 136 -9.30 -0.97 1.02
C ILE A 136 -8.02 -1.78 1.12
N ARG A 137 -7.08 -1.38 1.99
CA ARG A 137 -5.74 -2.00 2.11
C ARG A 137 -5.78 -3.48 2.49
N ASP A 138 -6.73 -3.87 3.35
CA ASP A 138 -6.84 -5.23 3.87
C ASP A 138 -7.15 -6.23 2.74
N VAL A 139 -7.85 -5.78 1.69
CA VAL A 139 -8.15 -6.60 0.52
C VAL A 139 -6.89 -6.92 -0.30
N PHE A 140 -5.84 -6.11 -0.21
CA PHE A 140 -4.56 -6.42 -0.88
C PHE A 140 -3.84 -7.59 -0.21
N ILE A 141 -4.05 -7.79 1.10
CA ILE A 141 -3.59 -8.97 1.83
C ILE A 141 -4.43 -10.18 1.42
N ASP A 142 -5.77 -10.03 1.42
CA ASP A 142 -6.69 -11.09 1.00
C ASP A 142 -6.33 -11.59 -0.40
N GLU A 143 -6.11 -10.68 -1.35
CA GLU A 143 -5.77 -11.00 -2.74
C GLU A 143 -4.30 -11.38 -2.92
N ASN A 144 -3.49 -11.49 -1.86
CA ASN A 144 -2.07 -11.83 -1.91
C ASN A 144 -1.30 -10.96 -2.92
N VAL A 145 -1.61 -9.67 -2.93
CA VAL A 145 -0.94 -8.63 -3.73
C VAL A 145 0.19 -8.01 -2.92
N TRP A 146 -0.07 -7.72 -1.66
CA TRP A 146 0.88 -7.16 -0.70
C TRP A 146 1.01 -8.08 0.50
N ASP A 147 2.20 -8.07 1.09
CA ASP A 147 2.47 -8.79 2.33
C ASP A 147 2.27 -7.91 3.57
N GLN A 148 2.52 -8.49 4.74
CA GLN A 148 2.37 -7.79 6.01
C GLN A 148 3.37 -6.63 6.15
N GLY A 149 4.56 -6.76 5.58
CA GLY A 149 5.60 -5.74 5.63
C GLY A 149 5.21 -4.51 4.82
N ASP A 150 4.63 -4.69 3.64
CA ASP A 150 4.09 -3.60 2.82
C ASP A 150 3.04 -2.78 3.60
N ILE A 151 2.15 -3.46 4.33
CA ILE A 151 1.09 -2.82 5.12
C ILE A 151 1.67 -2.13 6.36
N GLU A 152 2.66 -2.73 7.02
CA GLU A 152 3.40 -2.09 8.12
C GLU A 152 4.12 -0.83 7.66
N GLU A 153 4.65 -0.81 6.44
CA GLU A 153 5.29 0.37 5.86
C GLU A 153 4.30 1.52 5.69
N ILE A 154 3.05 1.22 5.29
CA ILE A 154 1.97 2.20 5.24
C ILE A 154 1.60 2.65 6.65
N ASP A 155 1.48 1.72 7.61
CA ASP A 155 1.06 2.02 8.97
C ASP A 155 2.09 2.81 9.79
N ALA A 156 3.36 2.73 9.42
CA ALA A 156 4.44 3.52 10.03
C ALA A 156 4.28 5.03 9.79
N GLU A 157 3.53 5.43 8.76
CA GLU A 157 3.30 6.83 8.43
C GLU A 157 2.31 7.50 9.41
N LYS A 158 2.56 8.76 9.74
CA LYS A 158 1.90 9.44 10.85
C LYS A 158 0.54 10.02 10.48
N THR A 159 0.42 10.54 9.27
CA THR A 159 -0.79 11.23 8.82
C THR A 159 -1.52 10.44 7.74
N PRO A 160 -2.85 10.56 7.62
CA PRO A 160 -3.59 9.91 6.55
C PRO A 160 -3.07 10.25 5.14
N LYS A 161 -2.57 11.47 4.94
CA LYS A 161 -1.98 11.90 3.67
C LYS A 161 -0.66 11.19 3.36
N GLU A 162 0.20 11.01 4.35
CA GLU A 162 1.46 10.25 4.21
C GLU A 162 1.16 8.75 4.00
N LYS A 163 0.20 8.19 4.75
CA LYS A 163 -0.29 6.82 4.52
C LYS A 163 -0.80 6.61 3.09
N ASN A 164 -1.61 7.53 2.58
CA ASN A 164 -2.12 7.47 1.21
C ASN A 164 -0.99 7.60 0.19
N GLU A 165 -0.03 8.50 0.40
CA GLU A 165 1.14 8.65 -0.46
C GLU A 165 1.97 7.36 -0.51
N LYS A 166 2.17 6.73 0.63
CA LYS A 166 2.90 5.46 0.73
C LYS A 166 2.16 4.32 0.03
N PHE A 167 0.86 4.20 0.28
CA PHE A 167 -0.05 3.27 -0.41
C PHE A 167 0.03 3.43 -1.93
N LEU A 168 -0.05 4.65 -2.45
CA LEU A 168 -0.02 4.92 -3.89
C LEU A 168 1.37 4.63 -4.51
N THR A 169 2.43 4.88 -3.75
CA THR A 169 3.80 4.55 -4.17
C THR A 169 3.96 3.04 -4.33
N LEU A 170 3.53 2.26 -3.33
CA LEU A 170 3.52 0.81 -3.40
C LEU A 170 2.65 0.32 -4.56
N LEU A 171 1.49 0.94 -4.78
CA LEU A 171 0.60 0.60 -5.90
C LEU A 171 1.24 0.83 -7.28
N LEU A 172 2.05 1.88 -7.45
CA LEU A 172 2.78 2.12 -8.70
C LEU A 172 3.90 1.10 -8.93
N GLN A 173 4.49 0.58 -7.86
CA GLN A 173 5.55 -0.44 -7.90
C GLN A 173 4.96 -1.85 -8.05
N SER A 174 3.71 -2.03 -7.67
CA SER A 174 2.98 -3.28 -7.73
C SER A 174 2.31 -3.38 -9.08
N GLY A 175 2.71 -4.37 -9.89
CA GLY A 175 2.31 -4.49 -11.31
C GLY A 175 0.80 -4.50 -11.57
N GLN A 176 0.40 -4.74 -12.82
CA GLN A 176 -0.97 -4.51 -13.30
C GLN A 176 -2.08 -5.12 -12.41
N ARG A 177 -1.86 -6.32 -11.87
CA ARG A 177 -2.82 -6.98 -10.95
C ARG A 177 -3.16 -6.15 -9.71
N ALA A 178 -2.21 -5.44 -9.12
CA ALA A 178 -2.46 -4.60 -7.96
C ALA A 178 -3.40 -3.43 -8.29
N TYR A 179 -3.23 -2.85 -9.48
CA TYR A 179 -4.14 -1.82 -9.99
C TYR A 179 -5.54 -2.34 -10.27
N GLU A 180 -5.66 -3.56 -10.82
CA GLU A 180 -6.97 -4.19 -11.04
C GLU A 180 -7.71 -4.43 -9.72
N VAL A 181 -7.01 -4.95 -8.70
CA VAL A 181 -7.55 -5.09 -7.34
C VAL A 181 -7.95 -3.73 -6.77
N PHE A 182 -7.09 -2.71 -6.88
CA PHE A 182 -7.41 -1.34 -6.45
C PHE A 182 -8.72 -0.82 -7.07
N VAL A 183 -8.88 -0.95 -8.39
CA VAL A 183 -10.08 -0.49 -9.09
C VAL A 183 -11.31 -1.32 -8.72
N ALA A 184 -11.16 -2.64 -8.52
CA ALA A 184 -12.25 -3.51 -8.10
C ALA A 184 -12.76 -3.14 -6.69
N VAL A 185 -11.85 -2.96 -5.73
CA VAL A 185 -12.19 -2.64 -4.34
C VAL A 185 -12.82 -1.25 -4.23
N LEU A 186 -12.31 -0.25 -4.95
CA LEU A 186 -12.95 1.07 -5.00
C LEU A 186 -14.39 1.01 -5.52
N ARG A 187 -14.71 0.06 -6.42
CA ARG A 187 -16.08 -0.10 -6.96
C ARG A 187 -17.00 -0.69 -5.92
N GLU A 188 -16.50 -1.66 -5.17
CA GLU A 188 -17.25 -2.33 -4.09
C GLU A 188 -17.53 -1.38 -2.93
N LYS A 189 -16.53 -0.58 -2.51
CA LYS A 189 -16.65 0.39 -1.41
C LYS A 189 -17.35 1.70 -1.79
N CYS A 190 -18.00 1.76 -2.97
CA CYS A 190 -18.75 2.92 -3.45
C CYS A 190 -17.95 4.24 -3.58
N SER A 191 -16.63 4.18 -3.77
CA SER A 191 -15.79 5.37 -4.07
C SER A 191 -15.96 5.84 -5.51
N THR A 192 -17.22 6.01 -5.94
CA THR A 192 -17.65 6.37 -7.30
C THR A 192 -16.96 7.64 -7.79
N HIS A 193 -16.83 8.64 -6.92
CA HIS A 193 -16.15 9.90 -7.22
C HIS A 193 -14.64 9.73 -7.57
N ILE A 194 -13.95 8.76 -6.95
CA ILE A 194 -12.55 8.46 -7.25
C ILE A 194 -12.44 7.71 -8.58
N ILE A 195 -13.28 6.70 -8.79
CA ILE A 195 -13.28 5.91 -10.02
C ILE A 195 -13.63 6.76 -11.24
N ASP A 196 -14.65 7.59 -11.13
CA ASP A 196 -15.07 8.47 -12.21
C ASP A 196 -13.96 9.46 -12.54
N LYS A 197 -13.26 9.99 -11.53
CA LYS A 197 -12.10 10.85 -11.74
C LYS A 197 -10.95 10.11 -12.45
N LEU A 198 -10.59 8.91 -12.00
CA LEU A 198 -9.54 8.08 -12.64
C LEU A 198 -9.87 7.72 -14.11
N LYS A 199 -11.14 7.41 -14.40
CA LYS A 199 -11.59 7.05 -15.77
C LYS A 199 -11.64 8.26 -16.71
N ASN A 200 -11.98 9.44 -16.20
CA ASN A 200 -12.10 10.66 -16.98
C ASN A 200 -10.76 11.33 -17.26
N THR A 201 -9.67 10.88 -16.61
CA THR A 201 -8.31 11.32 -16.90
C THR A 201 -7.88 10.86 -18.28
N ARG A 202 -7.49 11.82 -19.13
CA ARG A 202 -6.99 11.54 -20.47
C ARG A 202 -5.61 10.89 -20.35
N THR A 203 -5.53 9.60 -20.61
CA THR A 203 -4.25 8.92 -20.77
C THR A 203 -3.76 9.21 -22.18
N THR A 204 -2.73 10.04 -22.31
CA THR A 204 -2.06 10.23 -23.60
C THR A 204 -1.24 8.97 -23.87
N THR A 205 -1.87 7.90 -24.35
CA THR A 205 -1.15 6.79 -24.97
C THR A 205 -0.44 7.38 -26.16
N ILE A 206 0.84 7.71 -26.01
CA ILE A 206 1.65 8.22 -27.12
C ILE A 206 1.62 7.12 -28.19
N PRO A 207 1.04 7.36 -29.38
CA PRO A 207 1.06 6.36 -30.43
C PRO A 207 2.52 6.06 -30.78
N ALA A 208 2.84 4.78 -30.92
CA ALA A 208 4.18 4.22 -31.14
C ALA A 208 4.93 4.71 -32.40
N ALA A 209 4.49 5.80 -33.04
CA ALA A 209 4.98 6.33 -34.30
C ALA A 209 5.50 7.79 -34.24
N ALA A 210 5.65 8.40 -33.06
CA ALA A 210 6.30 9.71 -32.97
C ALA A 210 7.84 9.55 -32.88
N PRO A 211 8.64 10.06 -33.83
CA PRO A 211 10.08 9.95 -33.80
C PRO A 211 10.65 11.02 -32.85
N TYR A 212 10.64 10.74 -31.55
CA TYR A 212 11.50 11.44 -30.60
C TYR A 212 12.50 10.49 -29.96
N ARG A 213 13.73 10.97 -29.95
CA ARG A 213 15.01 10.33 -29.64
C ARG A 213 14.91 9.41 -28.42
N ARG A 214 14.87 8.09 -28.64
CA ARG A 214 15.10 7.04 -27.63
C ARG A 214 16.35 7.36 -26.82
N THR A 215 16.20 7.74 -25.55
CA THR A 215 17.24 7.47 -24.57
C THR A 215 17.05 6.01 -24.15
N LYS A 216 17.97 5.20 -24.63
CA LYS A 216 18.09 3.76 -24.51
C LYS A 216 17.81 3.26 -23.08
N PHE A 217 16.66 2.63 -22.83
CA PHE A 217 16.52 1.67 -21.74
C PHE A 217 17.27 0.39 -22.17
N GLU A 218 18.55 0.29 -21.83
CA GLU A 218 19.30 -0.97 -21.91
C GLU A 218 19.28 -1.61 -20.52
N ILE A 219 18.30 -2.48 -20.27
CA ILE A 219 18.37 -3.45 -19.17
C ILE A 219 19.41 -4.47 -19.59
N LYS A 220 20.65 -4.29 -19.13
CA LYS A 220 21.71 -5.26 -19.32
C LYS A 220 21.60 -6.30 -18.21
N CYS A 221 20.82 -7.36 -18.44
CA CYS A 221 20.90 -8.57 -17.63
C CYS A 221 22.31 -9.15 -17.79
N LYS A 222 23.12 -9.11 -16.73
CA LYS A 222 24.33 -9.95 -16.64
C LYS A 222 24.00 -11.17 -15.80
N GLU A 223 24.23 -12.32 -16.41
CA GLU A 223 24.16 -13.64 -15.80
C GLU A 223 25.08 -13.74 -14.57
N HIS A 224 24.70 -14.65 -13.69
CA HIS A 224 25.32 -15.05 -12.43
C HIS A 224 26.85 -14.97 -12.38
N GLU A 225 27.37 -14.33 -11.32
CA GLU A 225 28.57 -14.77 -10.62
C GLU A 225 28.52 -14.31 -9.14
N GLN A 226 29.00 -15.18 -8.26
CA GLN A 226 28.84 -15.21 -6.80
C GLN A 226 29.52 -14.06 -6.00
N PHE A 227 28.93 -13.77 -4.84
CA PHE A 227 29.52 -13.23 -3.58
C PHE A 227 30.21 -11.85 -3.60
N ASN A 228 29.61 -10.83 -2.97
CA ASN A 228 29.85 -10.38 -1.57
C ASN A 228 29.51 -8.89 -1.32
N SER A 229 28.79 -8.66 -0.22
CA SER A 229 28.77 -7.48 0.67
C SER A 229 28.42 -6.06 0.17
N THR A 230 27.42 -5.51 0.88
CA THR A 230 27.19 -4.10 1.30
C THR A 230 26.72 -3.05 0.29
N SER A 231 25.45 -2.64 0.49
CA SER A 231 24.96 -1.25 0.60
C SER A 231 25.40 -0.27 -0.49
N GLU A 232 24.62 -0.16 -1.57
CA GLU A 232 24.52 1.08 -2.38
C GLU A 232 23.45 1.03 -3.51
N ARG A 233 22.79 -0.11 -3.74
CA ARG A 233 21.84 -0.26 -4.86
C ARG A 233 20.46 0.37 -4.65
N ASP A 234 20.01 0.55 -3.41
CA ASP A 234 18.62 1.01 -3.14
C ASP A 234 18.44 2.54 -3.23
N LYS A 235 19.51 3.32 -3.36
CA LYS A 235 19.43 4.80 -3.45
C LYS A 235 19.27 5.34 -4.88
N CYS A 236 19.56 4.52 -5.91
CA CYS A 236 19.62 5.01 -7.30
C CYS A 236 18.28 4.89 -8.04
N GLU A 237 17.39 4.00 -7.60
CA GLU A 237 16.09 3.79 -8.23
C GLU A 237 15.02 4.79 -7.72
N ILE A 238 15.08 5.16 -6.43
CA ILE A 238 14.15 6.12 -5.82
C ILE A 238 14.35 7.54 -6.40
N SER A 239 15.60 7.98 -6.60
CA SER A 239 15.87 9.34 -7.08
C SER A 239 15.41 9.60 -8.52
N ASN A 240 15.32 8.57 -9.35
CA ASN A 240 14.82 8.70 -10.71
C ASN A 240 13.29 8.77 -10.77
N PHE A 241 12.60 8.12 -9.83
CA PHE A 241 11.14 8.14 -9.76
C PHE A 241 10.60 9.45 -9.19
N GLU A 242 11.22 9.99 -8.13
CA GLU A 242 10.88 11.31 -7.56
C GLU A 242 11.01 12.43 -8.60
N ASN A 243 12.07 12.42 -9.41
CA ASN A 243 12.27 13.42 -10.47
C ASN A 243 11.26 13.31 -11.63
N VAL A 244 10.66 12.14 -11.85
CA VAL A 244 9.60 11.92 -12.86
C VAL A 244 8.25 12.38 -12.30
N LEU A 245 7.95 12.02 -11.05
CA LEU A 245 6.78 12.52 -10.32
C LEU A 245 6.77 14.05 -10.24
N ASP A 246 7.88 14.68 -9.87
CA ASP A 246 7.98 16.14 -9.75
C ASP A 246 7.77 16.85 -11.10
N ARG A 247 8.25 16.25 -12.20
CA ARG A 247 8.05 16.78 -13.55
C ARG A 247 6.61 16.67 -13.98
N ASP A 248 6.00 15.51 -13.78
CA ASP A 248 4.61 15.25 -14.19
C ASP A 248 3.62 16.07 -13.33
N ILE A 249 3.92 16.30 -12.04
CA ILE A 249 3.17 17.22 -11.18
C ILE A 249 3.27 18.67 -11.70
N LEU A 250 4.46 19.12 -12.09
CA LEU A 250 4.66 20.47 -12.64
C LEU A 250 3.91 20.66 -13.96
N GLU A 251 3.93 19.66 -14.84
CA GLU A 251 3.17 19.68 -16.09
C GLU A 251 1.65 19.68 -15.82
N ASN A 252 1.19 18.95 -14.81
CA ASN A 252 -0.21 18.97 -14.38
C ASN A 252 -0.63 20.34 -13.82
N TRP A 253 0.22 21.00 -13.02
CA TRP A 253 -0.03 22.37 -12.54
C TRP A 253 -0.18 23.36 -13.69
N GLN A 254 0.63 23.22 -14.75
CA GLN A 254 0.53 24.05 -15.95
C GLN A 254 -0.78 23.80 -16.72
N GLN A 255 -1.25 22.55 -16.76
CA GLN A 255 -2.53 22.21 -17.40
C GLN A 255 -3.73 22.73 -16.59
N GLU A 256 -3.67 22.69 -15.25
CA GLU A 256 -4.71 23.26 -14.37
C GLU A 256 -4.75 24.79 -14.43
N ASP A 257 -3.59 25.46 -14.55
CA ASP A 257 -3.51 26.91 -14.78
C ASP A 257 -4.20 27.30 -16.10
N ALA A 258 -4.10 26.47 -17.14
CA ALA A 258 -4.83 26.69 -18.39
C ALA A 258 -6.36 26.61 -18.27
N LEU A 259 -6.87 26.00 -17.18
CA LEU A 259 -8.30 25.92 -16.87
C LEU A 259 -8.75 27.05 -15.92
N PHE A 260 -7.83 27.90 -15.44
CA PHE A 260 -8.15 29.02 -14.56
C PHE A 260 -9.03 30.05 -15.28
N VAL A 261 -10.19 30.36 -14.70
CA VAL A 261 -11.08 31.41 -15.21
C VAL A 261 -10.79 32.71 -14.43
N PRO A 262 -10.14 33.71 -15.05
CA PRO A 262 -9.72 34.90 -14.33
C PRO A 262 -10.92 35.73 -13.85
N THR A 263 -10.91 36.04 -12.56
CA THR A 263 -11.90 36.90 -11.90
C THR A 263 -11.49 38.38 -11.99
N LYS A 264 -12.40 39.29 -11.62
CA LYS A 264 -12.09 40.73 -11.54
C LYS A 264 -10.90 41.00 -10.60
N SER A 265 -10.79 40.24 -9.52
CA SER A 265 -9.68 40.36 -8.56
C SER A 265 -8.37 39.84 -9.14
N SER A 266 -8.36 38.69 -9.84
CA SER A 266 -7.13 38.14 -10.42
C SER A 266 -6.57 39.05 -11.53
N ARG A 267 -7.43 39.65 -12.35
CA ARG A 267 -6.99 40.63 -13.37
C ARG A 267 -6.39 41.91 -12.78
N ASN A 268 -6.84 42.32 -11.60
CA ASN A 268 -6.26 43.47 -10.91
C ASN A 268 -4.86 43.16 -10.39
N VAL A 269 -4.65 41.95 -9.85
CA VAL A 269 -3.34 41.48 -9.40
C VAL A 269 -2.38 41.31 -10.59
N GLU A 270 -2.83 40.73 -11.70
CA GLU A 270 -2.05 40.57 -12.93
C GLU A 270 -1.58 41.92 -13.49
N LYS A 271 -2.49 42.92 -13.55
CA LYS A 271 -2.12 44.30 -13.91
C LYS A 271 -1.12 44.93 -12.95
N MET A 272 -1.19 44.62 -11.65
CA MET A 272 -0.22 45.12 -10.68
C MET A 272 1.16 44.48 -10.90
N ILE A 273 1.22 43.19 -11.22
CA ILE A 273 2.47 42.49 -11.52
C ILE A 273 3.14 43.11 -12.75
N GLU A 274 2.39 43.31 -13.83
CA GLU A 274 2.90 43.88 -15.09
C GLU A 274 3.32 45.36 -14.98
N SER A 275 2.57 46.16 -14.21
CA SER A 275 2.81 47.61 -14.12
C SER A 275 3.76 48.03 -13.00
N GLN A 276 3.94 47.21 -11.96
CA GLN A 276 4.75 47.55 -10.78
C GLN A 276 6.00 46.66 -10.63
N ASN A 277 6.36 45.87 -11.65
CA ASN A 277 7.51 44.93 -11.61
C ASN A 277 7.55 44.10 -10.33
N LEU A 278 6.39 43.62 -9.88
CA LEU A 278 6.30 42.81 -8.67
C LEU A 278 6.84 41.41 -8.98
N VAL A 279 7.88 41.00 -8.27
CA VAL A 279 8.43 39.65 -8.34
C VAL A 279 7.73 38.79 -7.30
N ILE A 280 7.02 37.75 -7.73
CA ILE A 280 6.51 36.72 -6.82
C ILE A 280 7.67 35.78 -6.51
N VAL A 281 8.23 35.93 -5.31
CA VAL A 281 9.24 35.00 -4.81
C VAL A 281 8.52 33.82 -4.18
N ALA A 282 8.45 32.69 -4.89
CA ALA A 282 8.05 31.42 -4.29
C ALA A 282 9.14 31.01 -3.30
N GLY A 283 8.87 31.12 -2.01
CA GLY A 283 9.83 30.77 -0.97
C GLY A 283 10.05 29.25 -0.92
N HIS A 284 11.30 28.82 -1.05
CA HIS A 284 11.73 27.52 -0.56
C HIS A 284 11.65 27.54 0.98
N SER A 285 10.83 26.67 1.57
CA SER A 285 10.81 26.52 3.03
C SER A 285 12.15 25.91 3.47
N GLY A 286 13.06 26.76 3.96
CA GLY A 286 14.27 26.33 4.65
C GLY A 286 15.56 27.04 4.23
N SER A 287 15.75 28.30 4.63
CA SER A 287 17.07 28.80 5.10
C SER A 287 16.95 30.19 5.72
N GLY A 288 16.17 30.32 6.79
CA GLY A 288 16.28 31.49 7.67
C GLY A 288 17.37 31.24 8.70
N ARG A 289 18.62 31.65 8.41
CA ARG A 289 19.59 31.95 9.47
C ARG A 289 19.37 33.40 9.87
N ALA A 290 18.80 33.62 11.05
CA ALA A 290 18.97 34.80 11.87
C ALA A 290 18.84 34.37 13.33
#